data_AF-A0A2S0QWG5-F1
#
_entry.id   AF-A0A2S0QWG5-F1
#
_cell.length_a   1.000
_cell.length_b   1.000
_cell.length_c   1.000
_cell.angle_alpha   90.00
_cell.angle_beta   90.00
_cell.angle_gamma   90.00
#
_symmetry.space_group_name_H-M   'P 1'
#
loop_
_entity.id
_entity.type
_entity.pdbx_description
1 polymer ?
#
loop_
_entity_poly.entity_id
_entity_poly.type
_entity_poly.pdbx_seq_one_letter_code
_entity_poly.pdbx_strand_id
1 'polypeptide(L)'
;MFRNLYQNSLAAGVLGSLALCAGSAQAAVLSWQYDIFSGFTQSTIGSTTTHYPDPGVASLSWGSSTGSGQSALVVNNPSIVGASVDTYIGGGTPPAALPYLGFSTSLTHHNHPITGSSLTSATLRAEVSLTPTAPAGPTLPTQITAFDIAFAETPNVNNCSFPSSSQCDDIFVLLGGLLNQSFQYDAGDGDGLLTYFVNIFPITGGVLGTLSDASCAAAGQGPGCIGFQTRENQSTTLAFGFTISTEPLSVPEPGVLALLGIGLAGLGAMRWRRI
;
A
#
# COMPACT_ATOMS: atom_id res chain seq x y z
N MET A 1 -17.34 -11.05 88.90
CA MET A 1 -18.38 -11.34 87.90
C MET A 1 -18.22 -10.33 86.77
N PHE A 2 -17.31 -10.62 85.82
CA PHE A 2 -17.58 -10.93 84.41
C PHE A 2 -18.02 -9.75 83.50
N ARG A 3 -17.11 -9.43 82.54
CA ARG A 3 -17.32 -9.08 81.11
C ARG A 3 -17.80 -7.66 80.75
N ASN A 4 -16.97 -6.87 80.04
CA ASN A 4 -16.91 -6.67 78.56
C ASN A 4 -17.89 -5.56 78.09
N LEU A 5 -17.67 -4.65 77.11
CA LEU A 5 -16.77 -4.54 75.95
C LEU A 5 -16.71 -3.05 75.47
N TYR A 6 -15.54 -2.63 75.00
CA TYR A 6 -15.24 -1.80 73.81
C TYR A 6 -16.38 -1.08 73.04
N GLN A 7 -16.16 0.20 72.66
CA GLN A 7 -15.78 0.54 71.27
C GLN A 7 -15.40 2.03 71.06
N ASN A 8 -14.25 2.20 70.40
CA ASN A 8 -13.70 3.43 69.81
C ASN A 8 -14.50 3.89 68.58
N SER A 9 -14.39 5.17 68.22
CA SER A 9 -13.97 5.53 66.84
C SER A 9 -13.64 7.02 66.70
N LEU A 10 -12.33 7.30 66.68
CA LEU A 10 -11.73 8.46 66.02
C LEU A 10 -12.09 8.41 64.53
N ALA A 11 -12.71 9.46 64.00
CA ALA A 11 -12.88 9.65 62.57
C ALA A 11 -11.52 10.06 61.96
N ALA A 12 -10.79 9.07 61.45
CA ALA A 12 -9.59 9.29 60.64
C ALA A 12 -10.03 9.73 59.23
N GLY A 13 -9.71 10.98 58.87
CA GLY A 13 -9.87 11.49 57.51
C GLY A 13 -8.90 10.77 56.57
N VAL A 14 -9.44 10.07 55.58
CA VAL A 14 -8.68 9.43 54.51
C VAL A 14 -8.27 10.52 53.51
N LEU A 15 -6.98 10.85 53.50
CA LEU A 15 -6.31 11.52 52.38
C LEU A 15 -6.22 10.51 51.22
N GLY A 16 -7.16 10.59 50.29
CA GLY A 16 -7.11 9.84 49.05
C GLY A 16 -6.09 10.47 48.10
N SER A 17 -4.94 9.82 47.94
CA SER A 17 -3.94 10.17 46.94
C SER A 17 -4.54 10.00 45.53
N LEU A 18 -4.81 11.10 44.82
CA LEU A 18 -4.98 11.05 43.37
C LEU A 18 -3.61 10.74 42.75
N ALA A 19 -3.34 9.46 42.47
CA ALA A 19 -2.28 9.07 41.56
C ALA A 19 -2.68 9.50 40.15
N LEU A 20 -2.16 10.64 39.70
CA LEU A 20 -2.12 10.97 38.28
C LEU A 20 -1.24 9.91 37.61
N CYS A 21 -1.86 8.97 36.92
CA CYS A 21 -1.15 8.13 35.95
C CYS A 21 -0.66 9.05 34.83
N ALA A 22 0.52 9.63 34.97
CA ALA A 22 1.25 10.20 33.85
C ALA A 22 1.63 9.03 32.95
N GLY A 23 0.84 8.79 31.89
CA GLY A 23 1.29 7.94 30.81
C GLY A 23 2.56 8.57 30.23
N SER A 24 3.62 7.78 30.08
CA SER A 24 4.80 8.18 29.32
C SER A 24 4.35 8.48 27.89
N ALA A 25 4.33 9.75 27.52
CA ALA A 25 4.20 10.15 26.12
C ALA A 25 5.57 9.92 25.48
N GLN A 26 5.72 8.80 24.77
CA GLN A 26 6.93 8.52 24.02
C GLN A 26 7.02 9.49 22.83
N ALA A 27 8.14 10.20 22.66
CA ALA A 27 8.29 11.13 21.56
C ALA A 27 8.50 10.38 20.23
N ALA A 28 7.59 10.60 19.28
CA ALA A 28 7.72 10.04 17.94
C ALA A 28 8.73 10.82 17.11
N VAL A 29 9.41 10.12 16.19
CA VAL A 29 10.13 10.76 15.08
C VAL A 29 9.10 11.49 14.22
N LEU A 30 9.32 12.78 14.02
CA LEU A 30 8.43 13.69 13.31
C LEU A 30 8.72 13.72 11.80
N SER A 31 9.94 13.43 11.39
CA SER A 31 10.33 13.48 9.98
C SER A 31 11.46 12.50 9.65
N TRP A 32 11.39 11.98 8.43
CA TRP A 32 12.32 11.01 7.87
C TRP A 32 12.86 11.51 6.55
N GLN A 33 14.18 11.56 6.42
CA GLN A 33 14.82 11.51 5.12
C GLN A 33 14.68 10.11 4.54
N TYR A 34 14.47 10.03 3.24
CA TYR A 34 14.35 8.74 2.55
C TYR A 34 15.02 8.73 1.19
N ASP A 35 15.50 7.55 0.84
CA ASP A 35 15.95 7.19 -0.50
C ASP A 35 15.19 5.91 -0.91
N ILE A 36 14.68 5.87 -2.14
CA ILE A 36 13.98 4.68 -2.68
C ILE A 36 14.63 4.26 -3.98
N PHE A 37 14.84 2.96 -4.11
CA PHE A 37 15.19 2.31 -5.35
C PHE A 37 14.25 1.13 -5.60
N SER A 38 13.87 0.88 -6.85
CA SER A 38 13.05 -0.29 -7.19
C SER A 38 13.52 -0.96 -8.47
N GLY A 39 13.43 -2.28 -8.50
CA GLY A 39 13.83 -3.10 -9.64
C GLY A 39 13.21 -4.50 -9.62
N PHE A 40 13.01 -5.08 -10.80
CA PHE A 40 12.52 -6.45 -10.93
C PHE A 40 13.60 -7.45 -10.54
N THR A 41 13.29 -8.33 -9.60
CA THR A 41 14.20 -9.40 -9.15
C THR A 41 13.80 -10.77 -9.71
N GLN A 42 12.58 -10.90 -10.21
CA GLN A 42 12.11 -12.09 -10.90
C GLN A 42 11.12 -11.74 -12.01
N SER A 43 11.14 -12.54 -13.08
CA SER A 43 10.09 -12.55 -14.10
C SER A 43 9.84 -13.98 -14.60
N THR A 44 8.63 -14.26 -15.05
CA THR A 44 8.30 -15.46 -15.81
C THR A 44 7.71 -15.07 -17.15
N ILE A 45 8.38 -15.44 -18.24
CA ILE A 45 7.93 -15.21 -19.62
C ILE A 45 7.72 -16.57 -20.28
N GLY A 46 6.48 -16.86 -20.68
CA GLY A 46 6.08 -18.21 -21.08
C GLY A 46 6.35 -19.22 -19.96
N SER A 47 7.20 -20.21 -20.22
CA SER A 47 7.61 -21.22 -19.23
C SER A 47 8.97 -20.93 -18.57
N THR A 48 9.60 -19.79 -18.87
CA THR A 48 10.94 -19.47 -18.40
C THR A 48 10.90 -18.47 -17.27
N THR A 49 11.35 -18.88 -16.10
CA THR A 49 11.58 -18.00 -14.95
C THR A 49 13.02 -17.51 -14.93
N THR A 50 13.20 -16.19 -14.84
CA THR A 50 14.50 -15.54 -14.71
C THR A 50 14.59 -14.87 -13.36
N HIS A 51 15.73 -15.02 -12.69
CA HIS A 51 16.08 -14.29 -11.47
C HIS A 51 17.16 -13.26 -11.80
N TYR A 52 16.97 -12.03 -11.34
CA TYR A 52 17.89 -10.93 -11.52
C TYR A 52 18.65 -10.67 -10.22
N PRO A 53 19.95 -10.32 -10.28
CA PRO A 53 20.69 -9.94 -9.09
C PRO A 53 20.16 -8.64 -8.52
N ASP A 54 20.32 -8.46 -7.21
CA ASP A 54 19.98 -7.20 -6.54
C ASP A 54 20.82 -6.04 -7.08
N PRO A 55 20.23 -4.83 -7.24
CA PRO A 55 18.89 -4.44 -6.79
C PRO A 55 17.76 -4.68 -7.82
N GLY A 56 18.00 -5.51 -8.84
CA GLY A 56 17.05 -5.85 -9.90
C GLY A 56 17.25 -5.05 -11.19
N VAL A 57 16.40 -5.31 -12.19
CA VAL A 57 16.39 -4.60 -13.49
C VAL A 57 15.22 -3.63 -13.57
N ALA A 58 15.42 -2.47 -14.23
CA ALA A 58 14.37 -1.45 -14.34
C ALA A 58 13.34 -1.73 -15.46
N SER A 59 13.58 -2.72 -16.31
CA SER A 59 12.70 -3.02 -17.44
C SER A 59 12.63 -4.52 -17.70
N LEU A 60 11.42 -4.99 -18.00
CA LEU A 60 11.14 -6.30 -18.58
C LEU A 60 10.48 -6.08 -19.94
N SER A 61 10.91 -6.81 -20.97
CA SER A 61 10.24 -6.83 -22.27
C SER A 61 9.99 -8.26 -22.72
N TRP A 62 8.89 -8.49 -23.43
CA TRP A 62 8.49 -9.82 -23.86
C TRP A 62 7.80 -9.81 -25.22
N GLY A 63 7.54 -11.01 -25.75
CA GLY A 63 6.93 -11.19 -27.06
C GLY A 63 7.84 -10.85 -28.24
N SER A 64 7.34 -11.12 -29.43
CA SER A 64 7.91 -10.70 -30.70
C SER A 64 7.04 -9.61 -31.30
N SER A 65 7.66 -8.49 -31.66
CA SER A 65 6.99 -7.33 -32.27
C SER A 65 6.26 -7.72 -33.56
N THR A 66 5.04 -7.19 -33.73
CA THR A 66 4.28 -7.24 -34.99
C THR A 66 4.44 -5.96 -35.83
N GLY A 67 5.28 -5.03 -35.41
CA GLY A 67 5.51 -3.73 -36.05
C GLY A 67 5.52 -2.53 -35.10
N SER A 68 4.95 -2.68 -33.90
CA SER A 68 4.84 -1.60 -32.89
C SER A 68 5.88 -1.67 -31.77
N GLY A 69 6.69 -2.72 -31.70
CA GLY A 69 7.63 -2.98 -30.60
C GLY A 69 7.19 -4.17 -29.75
N GLN A 70 7.96 -4.45 -28.69
CA GLN A 70 7.61 -5.43 -27.66
C GLN A 70 6.71 -4.78 -26.60
N SER A 71 5.86 -5.58 -25.95
CA SER A 71 5.24 -5.19 -24.69
C SER A 71 6.29 -5.16 -23.58
N ALA A 72 6.12 -4.25 -22.62
CA ALA A 72 7.11 -4.02 -21.58
C ALA A 72 6.53 -3.49 -20.27
N LEU A 73 7.15 -3.89 -19.15
CA LEU A 73 7.00 -3.25 -17.85
C LEU A 73 8.26 -2.47 -17.54
N VAL A 74 8.11 -1.17 -17.27
CA VAL A 74 9.22 -0.24 -17.04
C VAL A 74 9.03 0.47 -15.70
N VAL A 75 10.06 0.37 -14.86
CA VAL A 75 10.17 1.08 -13.59
C VAL A 75 10.89 2.40 -13.83
N ASN A 76 10.29 3.49 -13.38
CA ASN A 76 10.94 4.79 -13.31
C ASN A 76 11.11 5.17 -11.84
N ASN A 77 12.37 5.12 -11.38
CA ASN A 77 12.79 5.61 -10.08
C ASN A 77 13.11 7.10 -10.21
N PRO A 78 12.23 8.03 -9.75
CA PRO A 78 12.58 9.43 -9.75
C PRO A 78 13.80 9.66 -8.87
N SER A 79 14.64 10.66 -9.20
CA SER A 79 15.72 11.07 -8.31
C SER A 79 15.11 11.75 -7.08
N ILE A 80 15.01 10.99 -5.99
CA ILE A 80 14.45 11.43 -4.70
C ILE A 80 15.51 11.42 -3.62
N VAL A 81 16.78 11.51 -4.01
CA VAL A 81 17.92 11.42 -3.08
C VAL A 81 17.84 12.55 -2.07
N GLY A 82 17.76 12.20 -0.79
CA GLY A 82 17.64 13.17 0.31
C GLY A 82 16.27 13.86 0.42
N ALA A 83 15.22 13.29 -0.17
CA ALA A 83 13.84 13.75 0.05
C ALA A 83 13.41 13.48 1.51
N SER A 84 12.37 14.17 1.97
CA SER A 84 11.84 14.00 3.33
C SER A 84 10.33 13.81 3.34
N VAL A 85 9.85 13.05 4.34
CA VAL A 85 8.43 12.84 4.63
C VAL A 85 8.20 13.01 6.12
N ASP A 86 7.12 13.69 6.49
CA ASP A 86 6.73 13.85 7.88
C ASP A 86 5.92 12.65 8.36
N THR A 87 6.10 12.27 9.62
CA THR A 87 5.31 11.21 10.25
C THR A 87 3.89 11.69 10.49
N TYR A 88 2.92 10.92 10.00
CA TYR A 88 1.52 11.11 10.30
C TYR A 88 1.20 10.52 11.69
N ILE A 89 0.89 11.41 12.65
CA ILE A 89 0.60 11.00 14.02
C ILE A 89 -0.86 10.56 14.13
N GLY A 90 -1.08 9.28 14.47
CA GLY A 90 -2.39 8.63 14.54
C GLY A 90 -2.73 7.78 13.31
N GLY A 91 -3.93 7.20 13.33
CA GLY A 91 -4.44 6.32 12.27
C GLY A 91 -5.52 6.95 11.39
N GLY A 92 -6.15 6.12 10.55
CA GLY A 92 -7.28 6.51 9.71
C GLY A 92 -6.97 6.55 8.22
N THR A 93 -7.58 7.48 7.50
CA THR A 93 -7.41 7.59 6.04
C THR A 93 -6.03 8.09 5.67
N PRO A 94 -5.34 7.49 4.67
CA PRO A 94 -4.04 7.96 4.24
C PRO A 94 -4.02 9.44 3.84
N PRO A 95 -3.06 10.24 4.33
CA PRO A 95 -2.90 11.62 3.89
C PRO A 95 -2.43 11.65 2.43
N ALA A 96 -3.15 12.38 1.58
CA ALA A 96 -2.88 12.46 0.15
C ALA A 96 -2.05 13.69 -0.26
N ALA A 97 -1.40 14.36 0.68
CA ALA A 97 -0.68 15.61 0.44
C ALA A 97 0.59 15.73 1.29
N LEU A 98 1.52 16.55 0.79
CA LEU A 98 2.69 16.99 1.55
C LEU A 98 2.27 17.68 2.87
N PRO A 99 3.06 17.57 3.95
CA PRO A 99 4.38 16.90 4.03
C PRO A 99 4.32 15.40 4.34
N TYR A 100 3.12 14.84 4.55
CA TYR A 100 2.93 13.43 4.95
C TYR A 100 2.94 12.42 3.78
N LEU A 101 3.18 12.92 2.56
CA LEU A 101 3.27 12.12 1.35
C LEU A 101 4.71 12.10 0.83
N GLY A 102 5.35 10.94 0.84
CA GLY A 102 6.58 10.68 0.11
C GLY A 102 6.28 10.20 -1.31
N PHE A 103 7.09 10.63 -2.28
CA PHE A 103 7.02 10.13 -3.65
C PHE A 103 7.87 8.87 -3.77
N SER A 104 7.41 7.90 -4.55
CA SER A 104 8.12 6.65 -4.81
C SER A 104 8.30 6.43 -6.31
N THR A 105 8.63 5.20 -6.67
CA THR A 105 8.78 4.75 -8.05
C THR A 105 7.45 4.75 -8.79
N SER A 106 7.51 4.74 -10.11
CA SER A 106 6.35 4.46 -10.98
C SER A 106 6.60 3.25 -11.85
N LEU A 107 5.54 2.51 -12.13
CA LEU A 107 5.52 1.35 -13.01
C LEU A 107 4.68 1.68 -14.23
N THR A 108 5.25 1.57 -15.42
CA THR A 108 4.54 1.77 -16.68
C THR A 108 4.45 0.46 -17.44
N HIS A 109 3.22 0.08 -17.80
CA HIS A 109 2.97 -0.98 -18.75
C HIS A 109 2.81 -0.35 -20.15
N HIS A 110 3.72 -0.70 -21.06
CA HIS A 110 3.61 -0.43 -22.49
C HIS A 110 2.99 -1.65 -23.17
N ASN A 111 1.75 -1.52 -23.61
CA ASN A 111 1.05 -2.60 -24.28
C ASN A 111 1.15 -2.43 -25.81
N HIS A 112 1.77 -3.40 -26.48
CA HIS A 112 1.88 -3.44 -27.93
C HIS A 112 1.41 -4.81 -28.45
N PRO A 113 0.85 -4.88 -29.66
CA PRO A 113 0.54 -6.15 -30.28
C PRO A 113 1.79 -7.00 -30.50
N ILE A 114 1.85 -8.16 -29.83
CA ILE A 114 2.95 -9.11 -29.92
C ILE A 114 2.49 -10.51 -30.34
N THR A 115 3.48 -11.36 -30.63
CA THR A 115 3.33 -12.81 -30.78
C THR A 115 4.35 -13.54 -29.90
N GLY A 116 4.20 -14.86 -29.73
CA GLY A 116 5.15 -15.65 -28.94
C GLY A 116 4.85 -15.63 -27.44
N SER A 117 5.89 -15.83 -26.62
CA SER A 117 5.73 -15.91 -25.16
C SER A 117 5.52 -14.55 -24.53
N SER A 118 4.51 -14.45 -23.65
CA SER A 118 4.21 -13.26 -22.86
C SER A 118 4.71 -13.37 -21.42
N LEU A 119 4.81 -12.23 -20.74
CA LEU A 119 4.95 -12.20 -19.28
C LEU A 119 3.72 -12.87 -18.64
N THR A 120 3.93 -13.63 -17.57
CA THR A 120 2.86 -14.22 -16.75
C THR A 120 2.96 -13.78 -15.29
N SER A 121 4.18 -13.57 -14.81
CA SER A 121 4.42 -13.00 -13.48
C SER A 121 5.72 -12.21 -13.40
N ALA A 122 5.81 -11.32 -12.42
CA ALA A 122 7.04 -10.64 -12.04
C ALA A 122 7.04 -10.32 -10.55
N THR A 123 8.23 -10.18 -9.97
CA THR A 123 8.41 -9.63 -8.62
C THR A 123 9.20 -8.34 -8.73
N LEU A 124 8.55 -7.23 -8.36
CA LEU A 124 9.19 -5.92 -8.21
C LEU A 124 9.62 -5.75 -6.76
N ARG A 125 10.91 -5.50 -6.54
CA ARG A 125 11.47 -5.21 -5.22
C ARG A 125 11.65 -3.71 -5.08
N ALA A 126 11.16 -3.15 -3.98
CA ALA A 126 11.43 -1.78 -3.56
C ALA A 126 12.30 -1.79 -2.30
N GLU A 127 13.38 -1.05 -2.35
CA GLU A 127 14.29 -0.78 -1.24
C GLU A 127 14.07 0.63 -0.75
N VAL A 128 13.93 0.80 0.56
CA VAL A 128 13.78 2.12 1.21
C VAL A 128 14.81 2.25 2.32
N SER A 129 15.62 3.29 2.23
CA SER A 129 16.46 3.73 3.35
C SER A 129 15.77 4.88 4.07
N LEU A 130 15.66 4.79 5.39
CA LEU A 130 15.02 5.82 6.22
C LEU A 130 16.02 6.36 7.23
N THR A 131 16.20 7.68 7.24
CA THR A 131 17.05 8.38 8.21
C THR A 131 16.19 9.38 8.99
N PRO A 132 16.03 9.22 10.31
CA PRO A 132 15.25 10.15 11.11
C PRO A 132 15.97 11.49 11.20
N THR A 133 15.24 12.58 10.98
CA THR A 133 15.78 13.95 11.03
C THR A 133 15.29 14.77 12.21
N ALA A 134 14.16 14.38 12.82
CA ALA A 134 13.63 15.04 14.01
C ALA A 134 12.95 14.02 14.94
N PRO A 135 13.54 13.67 16.10
CA PRO A 135 14.95 13.93 16.44
C PRO A 135 15.88 13.21 15.46
N ALA A 136 17.07 13.78 15.24
CA ALA A 136 18.07 13.15 14.39
C ALA A 136 18.62 11.89 15.05
N GLY A 137 18.72 10.80 14.29
CA GLY A 137 19.20 9.52 14.80
C GLY A 137 19.86 8.67 13.71
N PRO A 138 20.30 7.44 14.05
CA PRO A 138 20.91 6.55 13.06
C PRO A 138 19.92 6.14 11.97
N THR A 139 20.42 6.03 10.74
CA THR A 139 19.70 5.45 9.61
C THR A 139 19.28 4.01 9.92
N LEU A 140 18.05 3.65 9.58
CA LEU A 140 17.57 2.27 9.71
C LEU A 140 18.27 1.36 8.69
N PRO A 141 18.37 0.05 8.98
CA PRO A 141 18.64 -0.93 7.94
C PRO A 141 17.68 -0.73 6.76
N THR A 142 18.15 -0.92 5.53
CA THR A 142 17.31 -0.81 4.34
C THR A 142 16.10 -1.74 4.45
N GLN A 143 14.92 -1.16 4.32
CA GLN A 143 13.65 -1.88 4.33
C GLN A 143 13.37 -2.38 2.91
N ILE A 144 12.90 -3.61 2.79
CA ILE A 144 12.66 -4.27 1.51
C ILE A 144 11.20 -4.67 1.44
N THR A 145 10.50 -4.23 0.39
CA THR A 145 9.14 -4.66 0.07
C THR A 145 9.12 -5.33 -1.29
N ALA A 146 8.51 -6.50 -1.39
CA ALA A 146 8.27 -7.20 -2.65
C ALA A 146 6.81 -6.99 -3.08
N PHE A 147 6.63 -6.69 -4.36
CA PHE A 147 5.35 -6.58 -5.03
C PHE A 147 5.28 -7.68 -6.09
N ASP A 148 4.48 -8.70 -5.79
CA ASP A 148 4.22 -9.77 -6.74
C ASP A 148 3.12 -9.37 -7.72
N ILE A 149 3.38 -9.65 -8.99
CA ILE A 149 2.56 -9.24 -10.13
C ILE A 149 2.14 -10.51 -10.86
N ALA A 150 0.84 -10.62 -11.13
CA ALA A 150 0.32 -11.49 -12.18
C ALA A 150 0.00 -10.64 -13.40
N PHE A 151 0.29 -11.19 -14.58
CA PHE A 151 0.10 -10.51 -15.85
C PHE A 151 -0.60 -11.42 -16.86
N ALA A 152 -1.49 -10.86 -17.66
CA ALA A 152 -2.14 -11.54 -18.75
C ALA A 152 -2.08 -10.69 -20.02
N GLU A 153 -1.30 -11.15 -20.99
CA GLU A 153 -1.40 -10.72 -22.38
C GLU A 153 -2.63 -11.39 -22.98
N THR A 154 -3.59 -10.60 -23.43
CA THR A 154 -4.85 -11.12 -23.91
C THR A 154 -4.88 -11.21 -25.44
N PRO A 155 -5.73 -12.06 -26.03
CA PRO A 155 -5.78 -12.15 -27.49
C PRO A 155 -6.32 -10.84 -28.08
N ASN A 156 -5.59 -10.25 -29.02
CA ASN A 156 -5.93 -8.98 -29.68
C ASN A 156 -7.17 -9.08 -30.60
N VAL A 157 -8.34 -9.24 -30.00
CA VAL A 157 -9.64 -9.43 -30.67
C VAL A 157 -10.71 -8.52 -30.08
N ASN A 158 -11.78 -8.24 -30.84
CA ASN A 158 -12.83 -7.32 -30.38
C ASN A 158 -13.84 -7.93 -29.40
N ASN A 159 -13.90 -9.27 -29.26
CA ASN A 159 -14.93 -9.95 -28.49
C ASN A 159 -14.32 -10.66 -27.26
N CYS A 160 -14.12 -9.89 -26.20
CA CYS A 160 -13.51 -10.35 -24.96
C CYS A 160 -14.56 -10.97 -24.04
N SER A 161 -14.16 -11.94 -23.23
CA SER A 161 -15.01 -12.53 -22.18
C SER A 161 -15.13 -11.66 -20.92
N PHE A 162 -14.52 -10.48 -20.93
CA PHE A 162 -14.46 -9.52 -19.83
C PHE A 162 -14.61 -8.09 -20.36
N PRO A 163 -14.97 -7.10 -19.50
CA PRO A 163 -15.02 -5.70 -19.89
C PRO A 163 -13.67 -5.20 -20.39
N SER A 164 -13.63 -4.73 -21.64
CA SER A 164 -12.44 -4.20 -22.30
C SER A 164 -12.81 -2.93 -23.06
N SER A 165 -11.89 -1.98 -23.13
CA SER A 165 -12.04 -0.75 -23.89
C SER A 165 -11.38 -0.80 -25.28
N SER A 166 -10.62 -1.84 -25.60
CA SER A 166 -10.00 -2.06 -26.90
C SER A 166 -10.03 -3.54 -27.33
N GLN A 167 -9.13 -3.96 -28.22
CA GLN A 167 -8.98 -5.34 -28.72
C GLN A 167 -8.46 -6.26 -27.62
N CYS A 168 -9.29 -6.51 -26.61
CA CYS A 168 -8.94 -7.10 -25.32
C CYS A 168 -7.73 -6.41 -24.66
N ASP A 169 -8.04 -5.59 -23.66
CA ASP A 169 -7.02 -4.92 -22.89
C ASP A 169 -6.26 -5.93 -22.02
N ASP A 170 -4.94 -5.83 -22.04
CA ASP A 170 -4.06 -6.60 -21.19
C ASP A 170 -4.23 -6.27 -19.72
N ILE A 171 -4.03 -7.27 -18.87
CA ILE A 171 -4.43 -7.22 -17.47
C ILE A 171 -3.19 -7.33 -16.59
N PHE A 172 -3.01 -6.32 -15.75
CA PHE A 172 -2.05 -6.32 -14.65
C PHE A 172 -2.80 -6.56 -13.34
N VAL A 173 -2.34 -7.50 -12.52
CA VAL A 173 -2.88 -7.73 -11.18
C VAL A 173 -1.76 -7.68 -10.15
N LEU A 174 -1.98 -6.89 -9.10
CA LEU A 174 -1.10 -6.80 -7.95
C LEU A 174 -1.54 -7.81 -6.88
N LEU A 175 -0.62 -8.68 -6.47
CA LEU A 175 -0.91 -9.77 -5.52
C LEU A 175 -0.61 -9.40 -4.07
N GLY A 176 0.07 -8.27 -3.80
CA GLY A 176 0.37 -7.82 -2.45
C GLY A 176 1.28 -6.58 -2.38
N GLY A 177 1.73 -6.25 -1.16
CA GLY A 177 2.80 -5.26 -0.92
C GLY A 177 2.37 -3.84 -0.57
N LEU A 178 1.08 -3.51 -0.51
CA LEU A 178 0.63 -2.11 -0.43
C LEU A 178 0.60 -1.50 0.99
N LEU A 179 0.03 -2.13 2.02
CA LEU A 179 -0.33 -1.41 3.25
C LEU A 179 0.23 -2.00 4.54
N ASN A 180 0.43 -1.12 5.53
CA ASN A 180 0.73 -1.42 6.93
C ASN A 180 1.99 -2.26 7.17
N GLN A 181 3.06 -1.99 6.43
CA GLN A 181 4.37 -2.60 6.71
C GLN A 181 4.95 -1.95 7.96
N SER A 182 5.05 -2.72 9.06
CA SER A 182 5.49 -2.17 10.35
C SER A 182 6.99 -2.29 10.55
N PHE A 183 7.60 -1.28 11.15
CA PHE A 183 8.95 -1.34 11.69
C PHE A 183 9.00 -0.72 13.09
N GLN A 184 10.01 -1.09 13.88
CA GLN A 184 10.24 -0.50 15.19
C GLN A 184 11.47 0.39 15.15
N TYR A 185 11.42 1.53 15.85
CA TYR A 185 12.53 2.45 15.95
C TYR A 185 12.57 3.11 17.32
N ASP A 186 13.77 3.21 17.89
CA ASP A 186 14.06 3.91 19.13
C ASP A 186 14.71 5.25 18.78
N ALA A 187 14.06 6.35 19.18
CA ALA A 187 14.52 7.70 18.91
C ALA A 187 15.76 8.10 19.74
N GLY A 188 16.19 7.28 20.70
CA GLY A 188 17.36 7.54 21.54
C GLY A 188 17.14 8.67 22.56
N ASP A 189 15.89 9.05 22.80
CA ASP A 189 15.44 10.06 23.76
C ASP A 189 15.15 9.49 25.15
N GLY A 190 15.24 8.17 25.31
CA GLY A 190 14.97 7.46 26.57
C GLY A 190 13.56 6.90 26.68
N ASP A 191 12.72 7.09 25.67
CA ASP A 191 11.32 6.63 25.65
C ASP A 191 11.16 5.20 25.10
N GLY A 192 12.22 4.64 24.49
CA GLY A 192 12.27 3.25 24.00
C GLY A 192 11.72 3.07 22.58
N LEU A 193 11.42 1.82 22.21
CA LEU A 193 10.96 1.48 20.86
C LEU A 193 9.51 1.94 20.61
N LEU A 194 9.30 2.70 19.53
CA LEU A 194 7.99 2.96 18.95
C LEU A 194 7.78 2.11 17.68
N THR A 195 6.53 1.74 17.41
CA THR A 195 6.14 1.09 16.15
C THR A 195 5.64 2.13 15.15
N TYR A 196 6.14 2.06 13.92
CA TYR A 196 5.74 2.88 12.79
C TYR A 196 5.20 1.98 11.67
N PHE A 197 4.35 2.53 10.82
CA PHE A 197 3.75 1.85 9.68
C PHE A 197 4.08 2.60 8.39
N VAL A 198 4.65 1.90 7.41
CA VAL A 198 4.79 2.38 6.04
C VAL A 198 3.56 1.94 5.25
N ASN A 199 2.90 2.91 4.63
CA ASN A 199 1.70 2.72 3.85
C ASN A 199 1.97 3.18 2.43
N ILE A 200 1.94 2.26 1.47
CA ILE A 200 2.26 2.49 0.07
C ILE A 200 0.96 2.48 -0.72
N PHE A 201 0.74 3.50 -1.54
CA PHE A 201 -0.52 3.64 -2.27
C PHE A 201 -0.30 4.34 -3.61
N PRO A 202 -1.18 4.10 -4.59
CA PRO A 202 -1.15 4.83 -5.84
C PRO A 202 -1.50 6.31 -5.61
N ILE A 203 -0.68 7.22 -6.13
CA ILE A 203 -0.87 8.68 -5.99
C ILE A 203 -1.34 9.36 -7.26
N THR A 204 -1.19 8.70 -8.41
CA THR A 204 -1.61 9.23 -9.71
C THR A 204 -2.29 8.15 -10.53
N GLY A 205 -3.26 8.56 -11.34
CA GLY A 205 -3.87 7.72 -12.37
C GLY A 205 -5.20 7.07 -11.98
N GLY A 206 -5.46 6.78 -10.70
CA GLY A 206 -6.68 6.06 -10.30
C GLY A 206 -6.89 4.72 -11.05
N VAL A 207 -5.81 4.22 -11.68
CA VAL A 207 -5.86 3.09 -12.60
C VAL A 207 -5.89 1.78 -11.84
N LEU A 208 -5.23 1.73 -10.68
CA LEU A 208 -5.24 0.57 -9.80
C LEU A 208 -6.52 0.57 -8.98
N GLY A 209 -7.34 -0.46 -9.17
CA GLY A 209 -8.59 -0.63 -8.46
C GLY A 209 -9.05 -2.08 -8.47
N THR A 210 -10.21 -2.33 -7.89
CA THR A 210 -10.85 -3.64 -7.99
C THR A 210 -11.31 -3.87 -9.43
N LEU A 211 -10.79 -4.92 -10.06
CA LEU A 211 -11.20 -5.33 -11.39
C LEU A 211 -12.51 -6.11 -11.32
N SER A 212 -13.18 -6.24 -12.47
CA SER A 212 -14.34 -7.15 -12.58
C SER A 212 -13.89 -8.61 -12.37
N ASP A 213 -14.77 -9.45 -11.83
CA ASP A 213 -14.46 -10.87 -11.62
C ASP A 213 -14.07 -11.58 -12.91
N ALA A 214 -14.65 -11.17 -14.06
CA ALA A 214 -14.29 -11.71 -15.37
C ALA A 214 -12.87 -11.30 -15.79
N SER A 215 -12.46 -10.05 -15.53
CA SER A 215 -11.09 -9.58 -15.77
C SER A 215 -10.09 -10.30 -14.86
N CYS A 216 -10.43 -10.49 -13.59
CA CYS A 216 -9.61 -11.27 -12.67
C CYS A 216 -9.43 -12.72 -13.13
N ALA A 217 -10.52 -13.37 -13.54
CA ALA A 217 -10.47 -14.73 -14.07
C ALA A 217 -9.63 -14.83 -15.35
N ALA A 218 -9.70 -13.84 -16.23
CA ALA A 218 -8.86 -13.77 -17.43
C ALA A 218 -7.35 -13.66 -17.08
N ALA A 219 -7.01 -13.06 -15.95
CA ALA A 219 -5.66 -13.04 -15.39
C ALA A 219 -5.31 -14.24 -14.49
N GLY A 220 -6.17 -15.25 -14.43
CA GLY A 220 -5.99 -16.43 -13.57
C GLY A 220 -6.10 -16.14 -12.08
N GLN A 221 -6.73 -15.03 -11.69
CA GLN A 221 -6.89 -14.58 -10.30
C GLN A 221 -8.34 -14.75 -9.82
N GLY A 222 -8.52 -14.76 -8.49
CA GLY A 222 -9.84 -14.83 -7.87
C GLY A 222 -10.66 -13.53 -7.99
N PRO A 223 -11.99 -13.59 -7.77
CA PRO A 223 -12.88 -12.43 -7.71
C PRO A 223 -12.35 -11.30 -6.81
N GLY A 224 -12.59 -10.05 -7.19
CA GLY A 224 -12.17 -8.87 -6.42
C GLY A 224 -10.67 -8.55 -6.42
N CYS A 225 -9.91 -9.09 -7.39
CA CYS A 225 -8.49 -8.79 -7.53
C CYS A 225 -8.21 -7.30 -7.77
N ILE A 226 -7.04 -6.82 -7.34
CA ILE A 226 -6.62 -5.42 -7.47
C ILE A 226 -5.65 -5.30 -8.64
N GLY A 227 -5.98 -4.45 -9.61
CA GLY A 227 -5.22 -4.38 -10.86
C GLY A 227 -5.64 -3.21 -11.74
N PHE A 228 -5.14 -3.22 -12.97
CA PHE A 228 -5.54 -2.30 -14.03
C PHE A 228 -5.49 -2.99 -15.38
N GLN A 229 -6.13 -2.38 -16.37
CA GLN A 229 -6.09 -2.82 -17.76
C GLN A 229 -5.37 -1.78 -18.63
N THR A 230 -4.57 -2.24 -19.60
CA THR A 230 -3.91 -1.35 -20.57
C THR A 230 -4.42 -1.67 -21.96
N ARG A 231 -4.92 -0.65 -22.66
CA ARG A 231 -5.39 -0.81 -24.05
C ARG A 231 -4.25 -1.13 -24.99
N GLU A 232 -4.56 -1.86 -26.05
CA GLU A 232 -3.61 -2.15 -27.13
C GLU A 232 -3.01 -0.86 -27.73
N ASN A 233 -1.69 -0.85 -27.94
CA ASN A 233 -0.92 0.31 -28.40
C ASN A 233 -1.03 1.55 -27.50
N GLN A 234 -1.30 1.37 -26.21
CA GLN A 234 -1.31 2.44 -25.21
C GLN A 234 -0.37 2.10 -24.06
N SER A 235 -0.25 3.04 -23.12
CA SER A 235 0.51 2.83 -21.90
C SER A 235 -0.28 3.25 -20.69
N THR A 236 -0.18 2.46 -19.63
CA THR A 236 -0.77 2.76 -18.33
C THR A 236 0.35 2.88 -17.31
N THR A 237 0.41 4.03 -16.64
CA THR A 237 1.39 4.30 -15.59
C THR A 237 0.72 4.30 -14.22
N LEU A 238 1.28 3.51 -13.32
CA LEU A 238 0.96 3.46 -11.91
C LEU A 238 2.08 4.13 -11.13
N ALA A 239 1.82 5.30 -10.56
CA ALA A 239 2.78 6.01 -9.72
C ALA A 239 2.46 5.77 -8.24
N PHE A 240 3.47 5.37 -7.47
CA PHE A 240 3.34 5.12 -6.04
C PHE A 240 3.83 6.30 -5.21
N GLY A 241 3.18 6.48 -4.07
CA GLY A 241 3.68 7.27 -2.96
C GLY A 241 3.53 6.48 -1.67
N PHE A 242 4.01 7.05 -0.59
CA PHE A 242 3.92 6.42 0.71
C PHE A 242 3.76 7.43 1.85
N THR A 243 3.29 6.94 2.99
CA THR A 243 3.21 7.68 4.25
C THR A 243 3.81 6.82 5.35
N ILE A 244 4.47 7.46 6.32
CA ILE A 244 4.87 6.85 7.58
C ILE A 244 3.90 7.31 8.66
N SER A 245 3.30 6.38 9.42
CA SER A 245 2.35 6.70 10.50
C SER A 245 2.67 5.99 11.81
N THR A 246 2.18 6.52 12.93
CA THR A 246 2.33 5.89 14.26
C THR A 246 1.24 4.86 14.58
N GLU A 247 0.16 4.84 13.81
CA GLU A 247 -0.90 3.82 13.88
C GLU A 247 -1.23 3.31 12.47
N PRO A 248 -1.85 2.11 12.33
CA PRO A 248 -2.26 1.58 11.02
C PRO A 248 -3.21 2.53 10.29
N LEU A 249 -3.04 2.63 8.96
CA LEU A 249 -3.98 3.35 8.11
C LEU A 249 -5.03 2.38 7.57
N SER A 250 -6.25 2.87 7.42
CA SER A 250 -7.36 2.17 6.81
C SER A 250 -7.76 2.86 5.52
N VAL A 251 -7.73 2.09 4.42
CA VAL A 251 -8.35 2.52 3.17
C VAL A 251 -9.81 2.10 3.24
N PRO A 252 -10.79 3.01 3.11
CA PRO A 252 -12.18 2.62 2.99
C PRO A 252 -12.30 1.67 1.80
N GLU A 253 -12.73 0.43 2.04
CA GLU A 253 -12.98 -0.50 0.95
C GLU A 253 -14.00 0.14 0.00
N PRO A 254 -13.80 0.05 -1.33
CA PRO A 254 -14.78 0.58 -2.29
C PRO A 254 -16.21 0.07 -2.01
N GLY A 255 -16.35 -1.14 -1.46
CA GLY A 255 -17.63 -1.74 -1.07
C GLY A 255 -18.27 -1.17 0.19
N VAL A 256 -17.52 -0.67 1.17
CA VAL A 256 -18.06 -0.19 2.45
C VAL A 256 -18.82 1.13 2.28
N LEU A 257 -18.37 2.00 1.36
CA LEU A 257 -19.10 3.22 1.00
C LEU A 257 -20.42 2.90 0.28
N ALA A 258 -20.43 1.89 -0.60
CA ALA A 258 -21.64 1.45 -1.28
C ALA A 258 -22.65 0.84 -0.29
N LEU A 259 -22.20 0.00 0.65
CA LEU A 259 -23.04 -0.60 1.67
C LEU A 259 -23.59 0.44 2.67
N LEU A 260 -22.78 1.42 3.07
CA LEU A 260 -23.24 2.53 3.91
C LEU A 260 -24.28 3.40 3.17
N GLY A 261 -24.06 3.68 1.89
CA GLY A 261 -25.00 4.40 1.03
C GLY A 261 -26.34 3.67 0.87
N ILE A 262 -26.30 2.35 0.67
CA ILE A 262 -27.51 1.51 0.62
C ILE A 262 -28.19 1.43 1.99
N GLY A 263 -27.44 1.34 3.08
CA GLY A 263 -27.98 1.33 4.44
C GLY A 263 -28.72 2.61 4.80
N LEU A 264 -28.19 3.78 4.43
CA LEU A 264 -28.84 5.08 4.64
C LEU A 264 -30.05 5.28 3.74
N ALA A 265 -29.99 4.84 2.48
CA ALA A 265 -31.14 4.88 1.56
C ALA A 265 -32.29 3.98 2.05
N GLY A 266 -31.97 2.80 2.58
CA GLY A 266 -32.94 1.86 3.19
C GLY A 266 -33.64 2.45 4.41
N LEU A 267 -32.91 3.18 5.27
CA LEU A 267 -33.49 3.88 6.42
C LEU A 267 -34.36 5.09 6.01
N GLY A 268 -33.98 5.80 4.94
CA GLY A 268 -34.78 6.90 4.38
C GLY A 268 -36.11 6.44 3.80
N ALA A 269 -36.12 5.34 3.05
CA ALA A 269 -37.35 4.76 2.47
C ALA A 269 -38.31 4.20 3.53
N MET A 270 -37.80 3.74 4.68
CA MET A 270 -38.64 3.22 5.77
C MET A 270 -39.44 4.33 6.49
N ARG A 271 -38.94 5.56 6.47
CA ARG A 271 -39.64 6.75 7.00
C ARG A 271 -40.80 7.20 6.11
N TRP A 272 -40.77 6.89 4.81
CA TRP A 272 -41.85 7.23 3.88
C TRP A 272 -43.01 6.23 3.88
N ARG A 273 -42.88 5.10 4.59
CA ARG A 273 -43.95 4.10 4.76
C ARG A 273 -44.77 4.28 6.04
N ARG A 274 -44.59 5.40 6.76
CA ARG A 274 -45.35 5.77 7.97
C ARG A 274 -45.96 7.18 7.88
N ILE A 275 -46.53 7.52 6.72
CA ILE A 275 -47.51 8.60 6.55
C ILE A 275 -48.66 8.02 5.73
#